data_AF-A0A173RJE0-F1
#
_entry.id   AF-A0A173RJE0-F1
#
_cell.length_a   1.000
_cell.length_b   1.000
_cell.length_c   1.000
_cell.angle_alpha   90.00
_cell.angle_beta   90.00
_cell.angle_gamma   90.00
#
_symmetry.space_group_name_H-M   'P 1'
#
loop_
_entity.id
_entity.type
_entity.pdbx_description
1 polymer ?
#
loop_
_entity_poly.entity_id
_entity_poly.type
_entity_poly.pdbx_seq_one_letter_code
_entity_poly.pdbx_strand_id
1 'polypeptide(L)'
;MDENTSGISGEIQKMILDKLNTFNRGKTSDKERYYILLPTSKTLYYTLWFFTPSATYHPTVYLANLDLNAISSVNKAIKMVSNSFLPLFITTDIKDSPDNGDDIISFGKYRGYHLHDIYTIDPRYVVWIADKYEPHVKSEMRFKELAVTYSKIYLDLQTRKKYKMPVSRFVGTPGEKLSDLKLTITKVRIEDDSYKTQIIRGTEYFYVDQLLTAVDIAGNYFLLRIKAKDRSLTTQTLPPSAHAFQVGEKLTLTSAKVLKHIESRTIKYTRIGYIKIQ
;
A
#
# COMPACT_ATOMS: atom_id res chain seq x y z
N MET A 1 2.15 29.14 8.23
CA MET A 1 1.40 29.98 7.27
C MET A 1 2.47 30.57 6.39
N ASP A 2 2.66 30.03 5.20
CA ASP A 2 3.58 30.59 4.21
C ASP A 2 2.75 30.92 2.97
N GLU A 3 2.62 32.23 2.75
CA GLU A 3 2.01 32.86 1.59
C GLU A 3 2.91 32.61 0.37
N ASN A 4 2.50 31.71 -0.52
CA ASN A 4 2.86 31.73 -1.94
C ASN A 4 2.03 30.72 -2.75
N THR A 5 0.70 30.86 -2.68
CA THR A 5 -0.25 30.24 -3.62
C THR A 5 -0.92 31.33 -4.45
N SER A 6 -0.13 32.06 -5.24
CA SER A 6 -0.63 33.04 -6.20
C SER A 6 -1.30 32.32 -7.38
N GLY A 7 -2.63 32.11 -7.28
CA GLY A 7 -3.45 31.67 -8.42
C GLY A 7 -4.65 30.78 -8.11
N ILE A 8 -4.84 30.34 -6.85
CA ILE A 8 -5.96 29.45 -6.47
C ILE A 8 -6.74 30.12 -5.34
N SER A 9 -8.04 30.38 -5.55
CA SER A 9 -8.93 30.86 -4.48
C SER A 9 -8.92 29.88 -3.29
N GLY A 10 -8.98 30.39 -2.06
CA GLY A 10 -8.93 29.57 -0.84
C GLY A 10 -9.99 28.45 -0.81
N GLU A 11 -11.13 28.67 -1.45
CA GLU A 11 -12.19 27.66 -1.61
C GLU A 11 -11.75 26.49 -2.50
N ILE A 12 -11.06 26.77 -3.60
CA ILE A 12 -10.55 25.76 -4.53
C ILE A 12 -9.43 24.96 -3.87
N GLN A 13 -8.56 25.62 -3.09
CA GLN A 13 -7.51 24.95 -2.34
C GLN A 13 -8.09 23.96 -1.33
N LYS A 14 -9.12 24.35 -0.59
CA LYS A 14 -9.83 23.47 0.35
C LYS A 14 -10.45 22.28 -0.37
N MET A 15 -11.14 22.51 -1.50
CA MET A 15 -11.74 21.43 -2.28
C MET A 15 -10.69 20.43 -2.82
N ILE A 16 -9.53 20.91 -3.27
CA ILE A 16 -8.43 20.04 -3.70
C ILE A 16 -7.92 19.21 -2.53
N LEU A 17 -7.70 19.82 -1.37
CA LEU A 17 -7.21 19.13 -0.19
C LEU A 17 -8.19 18.04 0.29
N ASP A 18 -9.49 18.34 0.32
CA ASP A 18 -10.53 17.36 0.69
C ASP A 18 -10.58 16.16 -0.26
N LYS A 19 -10.43 16.41 -1.57
CA LYS A 19 -10.32 15.34 -2.58
C LYS A 19 -9.08 14.47 -2.37
N LEU A 20 -7.91 15.08 -2.15
CA LEU A 20 -6.68 14.35 -1.91
C LEU A 20 -6.74 13.56 -0.60
N ASN A 21 -7.30 14.13 0.47
CA ASN A 21 -7.52 13.44 1.75
C ASN A 21 -8.44 12.22 1.58
N THR A 22 -9.51 12.37 0.82
CA THR A 22 -10.43 11.26 0.50
C THR A 22 -9.71 10.17 -0.27
N PHE A 23 -8.91 10.53 -1.29
CA PHE A 23 -8.12 9.59 -2.07
C PHE A 23 -7.02 8.88 -1.26
N ASN A 24 -6.39 9.60 -0.33
CA ASN A 24 -5.28 9.11 0.49
C ASN A 24 -5.71 8.27 1.68
N ARG A 25 -7.02 8.18 1.96
CA ARG A 25 -7.56 7.36 3.04
C ARG A 25 -7.21 5.88 2.80
N GLY A 26 -6.46 5.29 3.74
CA GLY A 26 -6.01 3.89 3.64
C GLY A 26 -4.82 3.65 2.69
N LYS A 27 -4.11 4.70 2.26
CA LYS A 27 -2.89 4.58 1.45
C LYS A 27 -1.63 4.46 2.31
N THR A 28 -0.61 3.78 1.80
CA THR A 28 0.68 3.60 2.47
C THR A 28 1.68 4.73 2.15
N SER A 29 1.83 5.68 3.08
CA SER A 29 2.78 6.80 3.07
C SER A 29 4.22 6.54 3.56
N ASP A 30 4.69 5.32 3.80
CA ASP A 30 5.91 5.11 4.60
C ASP A 30 7.23 5.29 3.84
N LYS A 31 7.23 5.27 2.50
CA LYS A 31 8.45 5.54 1.70
C LYS A 31 8.17 6.26 0.38
N GLU A 32 7.25 5.75 -0.43
CA GLU A 32 7.04 6.22 -1.81
C GLU A 32 5.72 6.98 -1.95
N ARG A 33 5.65 7.89 -2.90
CA ARG A 33 4.47 8.72 -3.12
C ARG A 33 4.47 9.39 -4.49
N TYR A 34 3.28 9.78 -4.92
CA TYR A 34 3.08 10.60 -6.11
C TYR A 34 2.92 12.06 -5.73
N TYR A 35 3.38 12.94 -6.61
CA TYR A 35 3.27 14.38 -6.45
C TYR A 35 2.65 15.03 -7.69
N ILE A 36 1.76 15.97 -7.45
CA ILE A 36 1.33 16.97 -8.42
C ILE A 36 2.21 18.20 -8.16
N LEU A 37 3.07 18.53 -9.10
CA LEU A 37 3.88 19.75 -9.06
C LEU A 37 3.10 20.90 -9.70
N LEU A 38 3.09 22.05 -9.03
CA LEU A 38 2.48 23.28 -9.55
C LEU A 38 3.25 23.80 -10.78
N PRO A 39 2.56 24.44 -11.73
CA PRO A 39 3.21 25.14 -12.83
C PRO A 39 4.14 26.23 -12.28
N THR A 40 5.30 26.38 -12.91
CA THR A 40 6.31 27.39 -12.57
C THR A 40 6.46 28.39 -13.71
N SER A 41 7.32 29.40 -13.56
CA SER A 41 7.65 30.30 -14.68
C SER A 41 8.19 29.59 -15.93
N LYS A 42 8.69 28.34 -15.78
CA LYS A 42 9.20 27.51 -16.87
C LYS A 42 8.17 26.54 -17.44
N THR A 43 7.09 26.26 -16.72
CA THR A 43 6.12 25.19 -17.06
C THR A 43 4.69 25.69 -16.92
N LEU A 44 3.94 25.66 -18.03
CA LEU A 44 2.54 26.15 -18.04
C LEU A 44 1.56 25.16 -17.38
N TYR A 45 1.90 23.88 -17.34
CA TYR A 45 1.00 22.81 -16.89
C TYR A 45 1.40 22.27 -15.52
N TYR A 46 0.41 21.78 -14.77
CA TYR A 46 0.69 20.90 -13.65
C TYR A 46 1.35 19.62 -14.16
N THR A 47 2.22 19.02 -13.37
CA THR A 47 2.94 17.80 -13.76
C THR A 47 2.84 16.73 -12.69
N LEU A 48 2.79 15.47 -13.11
CA LEU A 48 2.73 14.30 -12.24
C LEU A 48 4.13 13.71 -12.09
N TRP A 49 4.53 13.47 -10.85
CA TRP A 49 5.83 12.95 -10.47
C TRP A 49 5.70 11.78 -9.50
N PHE A 50 6.74 10.95 -9.45
CA PHE A 50 6.90 9.88 -8.48
C PHE A 50 8.14 10.11 -7.65
N PHE A 51 8.05 9.85 -6.35
CA PHE A 51 9.17 9.91 -5.42
C PHE A 51 9.44 8.56 -4.79
N THR A 52 10.71 8.13 -4.84
CA THR A 52 11.21 6.98 -4.10
C THR A 52 12.51 7.31 -3.37
N PRO A 53 12.56 7.17 -2.03
CA PRO A 53 13.76 7.44 -1.25
C PRO A 53 14.78 6.30 -1.35
N SER A 54 14.43 5.20 -2.05
CA SER A 54 15.33 4.07 -2.25
C SER A 54 16.24 4.23 -3.46
N ALA A 55 15.97 5.21 -4.32
CA ALA A 55 16.84 5.52 -5.45
C ALA A 55 18.07 6.31 -4.98
N THR A 56 19.22 5.97 -5.56
CA THR A 56 20.53 6.53 -5.22
C THR A 56 20.80 7.83 -5.96
N TYR A 57 20.35 7.92 -7.21
CA TYR A 57 20.66 9.02 -8.11
C TYR A 57 19.43 9.84 -8.47
N HIS A 58 18.29 9.19 -8.70
CA HIS A 58 17.06 9.85 -9.15
C HIS A 58 15.90 9.56 -8.19
N PRO A 59 15.85 10.25 -7.03
CA PRO A 59 14.78 10.06 -6.06
C PRO A 59 13.42 10.54 -6.56
N THR A 60 13.40 11.41 -7.58
CA THR A 60 12.18 11.94 -8.18
C THR A 60 12.19 11.71 -9.68
N VAL A 61 11.04 11.28 -10.22
CA VAL A 61 10.89 10.90 -11.63
C VAL A 61 9.61 11.51 -12.21
N TYR A 62 9.74 12.16 -13.37
CA TYR A 62 8.62 12.76 -14.10
C TYR A 62 7.77 11.67 -14.75
N LEU A 63 6.44 11.79 -14.70
CA LEU A 63 5.53 10.82 -15.32
C LEU A 63 4.72 11.40 -16.47
N ALA A 64 4.11 12.57 -16.29
CA ALA A 64 3.24 13.15 -17.29
C ALA A 64 2.90 14.61 -17.05
N ASN A 65 2.55 15.30 -18.15
CA ASN A 65 1.85 16.58 -18.09
C ASN A 65 0.38 16.33 -17.74
N LEU A 66 -0.11 17.10 -16.77
CA LEU A 66 -1.51 17.12 -16.39
C LEU A 66 -2.24 18.18 -17.23
N ASP A 67 -3.00 19.08 -16.60
CA ASP A 67 -3.73 20.15 -17.27
C ASP A 67 -3.31 21.53 -16.73
N LEU A 68 -3.83 22.61 -17.33
CA LEU A 68 -3.63 23.99 -16.86
C LEU A 68 -4.42 24.28 -15.57
N ASN A 69 -5.59 23.66 -15.43
CA ASN A 69 -6.50 23.89 -14.31
C ASN A 69 -6.21 22.91 -13.16
N ALA A 70 -6.05 23.45 -11.94
CA ALA A 70 -5.71 22.66 -10.76
C ALA A 70 -6.68 21.50 -10.48
N ILE A 71 -7.99 21.74 -10.59
CA ILE A 71 -9.02 20.72 -10.30
C ILE A 71 -8.98 19.61 -11.36
N SER A 72 -8.86 19.98 -12.63
CA SER A 72 -8.74 19.02 -13.73
C SER A 72 -7.49 18.16 -13.56
N SER A 73 -6.35 18.79 -13.24
CA SER A 73 -5.09 18.12 -12.98
C SER A 73 -5.16 17.12 -11.83
N VAL A 74 -5.82 17.49 -10.72
CA VAL A 74 -6.03 16.58 -9.57
C VAL A 74 -6.90 15.38 -9.98
N ASN A 75 -8.00 15.60 -10.69
CA ASN A 75 -8.86 14.51 -11.15
C ASN A 75 -8.11 13.57 -12.12
N LYS A 76 -7.33 14.14 -13.04
CA LYS A 76 -6.51 13.41 -14.01
C LYS A 76 -5.44 12.57 -13.30
N ALA A 77 -4.71 13.17 -12.35
CA ALA A 77 -3.72 12.46 -11.55
C ALA A 77 -4.35 11.32 -10.73
N ILE A 78 -5.46 11.57 -10.03
CA ILE A 78 -6.20 10.54 -9.28
C ILE A 78 -6.60 9.37 -10.18
N LYS A 79 -7.08 9.65 -11.39
CA LYS A 79 -7.44 8.62 -12.38
C LYS A 79 -6.22 7.80 -12.79
N MET A 80 -5.11 8.46 -13.11
CA MET A 80 -3.86 7.80 -13.51
C MET A 80 -3.30 6.90 -12.41
N VAL A 81 -3.27 7.36 -11.17
CA VAL A 81 -2.72 6.59 -10.02
C VAL A 81 -3.78 5.79 -9.26
N SER A 82 -4.97 5.63 -9.85
CA SER A 82 -6.13 5.02 -9.20
C SER A 82 -5.88 3.58 -8.76
N ASN A 83 -5.02 2.84 -9.44
CA ASN A 83 -4.66 1.47 -9.08
C ASN A 83 -3.60 1.38 -7.98
N SER A 84 -2.88 2.47 -7.67
CA SER A 84 -1.81 2.44 -6.67
C SER A 84 -2.35 2.44 -5.23
N PHE A 85 -1.58 1.85 -4.30
CA PHE A 85 -1.76 2.00 -2.86
C PHE A 85 -0.93 3.13 -2.26
N LEU A 86 -0.15 3.83 -3.09
CA LEU A 86 0.63 4.98 -2.65
C LEU A 86 -0.24 6.24 -2.59
N PRO A 87 0.11 7.20 -1.71
CA PRO A 87 -0.58 8.47 -1.60
C PRO A 87 -0.16 9.43 -2.73
N LEU A 88 -1.02 10.42 -2.96
CA LEU A 88 -0.83 11.51 -3.91
C LEU A 88 -0.90 12.85 -3.16
N PHE A 89 0.12 13.68 -3.34
CA PHE A 89 0.19 15.01 -2.73
C PHE A 89 0.35 16.10 -3.79
N ILE A 90 0.14 17.35 -3.40
CA ILE A 90 0.42 18.52 -4.22
C ILE A 90 1.58 19.30 -3.59
N THR A 91 2.54 19.75 -4.40
CA THR A 91 3.74 20.47 -3.94
C THR A 91 4.11 21.58 -4.91
N THR A 92 4.73 22.64 -4.38
CA THR A 92 5.30 23.76 -5.16
C THR A 92 6.72 23.50 -5.62
N ASP A 93 7.41 22.56 -4.97
CA ASP A 93 8.81 22.26 -5.23
C ASP A 93 9.05 20.75 -5.15
N ILE A 94 9.93 20.27 -6.02
CA ILE A 94 10.49 18.93 -6.03
C ILE A 94 12.00 19.13 -6.08
N LYS A 95 12.67 18.85 -4.96
CA LYS A 95 14.12 18.84 -4.89
C LYS A 95 14.64 17.70 -5.77
N ASP A 96 15.71 17.98 -6.52
CA ASP A 96 16.40 17.03 -7.40
C ASP A 96 15.67 16.69 -8.71
N SER A 97 15.29 17.72 -9.50
CA SER A 97 14.82 17.51 -10.87
C SER A 97 15.95 16.97 -11.75
N PRO A 98 15.74 15.85 -12.49
CA PRO A 98 16.79 15.16 -13.24
C PRO A 98 17.09 15.85 -14.59
N ASP A 99 17.39 17.15 -14.58
CA ASP A 99 17.67 17.93 -15.80
C ASP A 99 19.07 17.64 -16.41
N ASN A 100 19.65 16.47 -16.10
CA ASN A 100 21.03 16.09 -16.45
C ASN A 100 21.13 15.28 -17.75
N GLY A 101 20.03 15.07 -18.48
CA GLY A 101 20.02 14.24 -19.70
C GLY A 101 20.23 12.74 -19.44
N ASP A 102 20.24 12.32 -18.17
CA ASP A 102 20.39 10.91 -17.75
C ASP A 102 19.21 10.03 -18.21
N ASP A 103 18.11 10.64 -18.67
CA ASP A 103 16.91 9.97 -19.20
C ASP A 103 16.97 9.68 -20.71
N ILE A 104 18.03 10.15 -21.41
CA ILE A 104 18.15 9.97 -22.86
C ILE A 104 18.64 8.55 -23.17
N ILE A 105 17.87 7.83 -23.98
CA ILE A 105 18.22 6.48 -24.43
C ILE A 105 19.38 6.58 -25.43
N SER A 106 20.52 5.99 -25.11
CA SER A 106 21.71 6.02 -25.99
C SER A 106 21.77 4.85 -26.98
N PHE A 107 20.81 3.94 -27.02
CA PHE A 107 20.91 2.71 -27.83
C PHE A 107 19.56 2.15 -28.30
N GLY A 108 19.63 1.19 -29.22
CA GLY A 108 18.46 0.44 -29.68
C GLY A 108 17.44 1.26 -30.46
N LYS A 109 16.20 0.77 -30.52
CA LYS A 109 15.11 1.29 -31.36
C LYS A 109 14.78 2.75 -31.07
N TYR A 110 14.88 3.16 -29.81
CA TYR A 110 14.47 4.48 -29.33
C TYR A 110 15.66 5.38 -28.98
N ARG A 111 16.82 5.18 -29.62
CA ARG A 111 17.99 6.03 -29.40
C ARG A 111 17.66 7.51 -29.66
N GLY A 112 18.06 8.38 -28.73
CA GLY A 112 17.84 9.82 -28.77
C GLY A 112 16.52 10.29 -28.15
N TYR A 113 15.62 9.37 -27.79
CA TYR A 113 14.38 9.71 -27.09
C TYR A 113 14.57 9.67 -25.57
N HIS A 114 13.76 10.45 -24.87
CA HIS A 114 13.66 10.38 -23.41
C HIS A 114 12.90 9.12 -22.97
N LEU A 115 13.34 8.52 -21.87
CA LEU A 115 12.72 7.33 -21.32
C LEU A 115 11.27 7.58 -20.91
N HIS A 116 10.94 8.79 -20.41
CA HIS A 116 9.56 9.14 -20.08
C HIS A 116 8.60 9.13 -21.29
N ASP A 117 9.10 9.50 -22.47
CA ASP A 117 8.33 9.46 -23.71
C ASP A 117 8.08 8.00 -24.11
N ILE A 118 9.12 7.18 -24.02
CA ILE A 118 9.03 5.75 -24.36
C ILE A 118 8.18 5.00 -23.34
N TYR A 119 8.18 5.36 -22.06
CA TYR A 119 7.28 4.81 -21.06
C TYR A 119 5.80 4.97 -21.47
N THR A 120 5.46 6.09 -22.12
CA THR A 120 4.09 6.35 -22.58
C THR A 120 3.74 5.59 -23.86
N ILE A 121 4.72 5.42 -24.77
CA ILE A 121 4.53 4.80 -26.09
C ILE A 121 4.67 3.27 -26.05
N ASP A 122 5.74 2.78 -25.43
CA ASP A 122 6.11 1.36 -25.34
C ASP A 122 6.72 1.05 -23.95
N PRO A 123 5.89 0.94 -22.90
CA PRO A 123 6.37 0.65 -21.55
C PRO A 123 7.07 -0.71 -21.42
N ARG A 124 6.81 -1.66 -22.33
CA ARG A 124 7.48 -2.98 -22.30
C ARG A 124 8.95 -2.85 -22.65
N TYR A 125 9.32 -1.91 -23.52
CA TYR A 125 10.71 -1.62 -23.81
C TYR A 125 11.44 -1.09 -22.56
N VAL A 126 10.79 -0.22 -21.78
CA VAL A 126 11.36 0.28 -20.51
C VAL A 126 11.50 -0.83 -19.48
N VAL A 127 10.52 -1.73 -19.37
CA VAL A 127 10.62 -2.94 -18.53
C VAL A 127 11.78 -3.83 -18.97
N TRP A 128 11.97 -4.01 -20.28
CA TRP A 128 13.10 -4.77 -20.82
C TRP A 128 14.44 -4.10 -20.50
N ILE A 129 14.56 -2.78 -20.60
CA ILE A 129 15.77 -2.06 -20.17
C ILE A 129 16.05 -2.34 -18.69
N ALA A 130 15.04 -2.19 -17.82
CA ALA A 130 15.19 -2.41 -16.39
C ALA A 130 15.73 -3.81 -16.05
N ASP A 131 15.27 -4.83 -16.78
CA ASP A 131 15.61 -6.25 -16.53
C ASP A 131 16.90 -6.70 -17.23
N LYS A 132 17.12 -6.29 -18.48
CA LYS A 132 18.18 -6.84 -19.36
C LYS A 132 19.37 -5.92 -19.58
N TYR A 133 19.23 -4.61 -19.40
CA TYR A 133 20.35 -3.69 -19.63
C TYR A 133 21.38 -3.79 -18.51
N GLU A 134 22.66 -3.97 -18.86
CA GLU A 134 23.76 -4.06 -17.91
C GLU A 134 24.61 -2.78 -17.98
N PRO A 135 24.60 -1.95 -16.92
CA PRO A 135 25.33 -0.69 -16.91
C PRO A 135 26.78 -0.93 -16.48
N HIS A 136 27.72 -0.33 -17.20
CA HIS A 136 29.15 -0.48 -16.94
C HIS A 136 29.78 0.79 -16.37
N VAL A 137 29.16 1.95 -16.64
CA VAL A 137 29.63 3.26 -16.16
C VAL A 137 28.57 3.99 -15.32
N LYS A 138 29.00 5.00 -14.55
CA LYS A 138 28.10 5.75 -13.63
C LYS A 138 26.90 6.40 -14.33
N SER A 139 27.06 6.92 -15.55
CA SER A 139 25.95 7.47 -16.33
C SER A 139 24.93 6.40 -16.72
N GLU A 140 25.39 5.20 -17.08
CA GLU A 140 24.51 4.08 -17.40
C GLU A 140 23.80 3.53 -16.17
N MET A 141 24.45 3.54 -14.99
CA MET A 141 23.81 3.16 -13.73
C MET A 141 22.66 4.12 -13.38
N ARG A 142 22.88 5.43 -13.58
CA ARG A 142 21.85 6.48 -13.44
C ARG A 142 20.66 6.24 -14.37
N PHE A 143 20.93 6.05 -15.66
CA PHE A 143 19.91 5.71 -16.66
C PHE A 143 19.15 4.42 -16.31
N LYS A 144 19.85 3.35 -15.90
CA LYS A 144 19.20 2.10 -15.51
C LYS A 144 18.30 2.28 -14.29
N GLU A 145 18.70 3.06 -13.31
CA GLU A 145 17.88 3.33 -12.11
C GLU A 145 16.55 4.02 -12.48
N LEU A 146 16.58 4.95 -13.43
CA LEU A 146 15.36 5.55 -13.99
C LEU A 146 14.46 4.48 -14.62
N ALA A 147 15.03 3.60 -15.46
CA ALA A 147 14.28 2.52 -16.10
C ALA A 147 13.67 1.54 -15.10
N VAL A 148 14.41 1.17 -14.05
CA VAL A 148 13.90 0.33 -12.95
C VAL A 148 12.74 1.01 -12.24
N THR A 149 12.83 2.32 -12.01
CA THR A 149 11.77 3.10 -11.38
C THR A 149 10.52 3.14 -12.26
N TYR A 150 10.65 3.46 -13.55
CA TYR A 150 9.51 3.44 -14.49
C TYR A 150 8.89 2.05 -14.63
N SER A 151 9.71 1.00 -14.70
CA SER A 151 9.25 -0.39 -14.75
C SER A 151 8.39 -0.75 -13.52
N LYS A 152 8.85 -0.37 -12.33
CA LYS A 152 8.09 -0.54 -11.08
C LYS A 152 6.75 0.21 -11.11
N ILE A 153 6.75 1.47 -11.55
CA ILE A 153 5.54 2.29 -11.66
C ILE A 153 4.55 1.66 -12.66
N TYR A 154 5.04 1.19 -13.82
CA TYR A 154 4.22 0.52 -14.82
C TYR A 154 3.50 -0.70 -14.24
N LEU A 155 4.26 -1.59 -13.59
CA LEU A 155 3.72 -2.81 -12.97
C LEU A 155 2.72 -2.49 -11.86
N ASP A 156 3.00 -1.47 -11.05
CA ASP A 156 2.04 -0.96 -10.07
C ASP A 156 0.76 -0.49 -10.78
N LEU A 157 0.82 0.48 -11.68
CA LEU A 157 -0.38 1.08 -12.25
C LEU A 157 -1.20 0.11 -13.12
N GLN A 158 -0.57 -0.85 -13.81
CA GLN A 158 -1.25 -1.82 -14.67
C GLN A 158 -1.95 -2.93 -13.87
N THR A 159 -1.39 -3.33 -12.73
CA THR A 159 -1.99 -4.40 -11.92
C THR A 159 -3.27 -3.89 -11.27
N ARG A 160 -4.41 -4.55 -11.54
CA ARG A 160 -5.68 -4.14 -10.90
C ARG A 160 -5.58 -4.28 -9.39
N LYS A 161 -6.12 -3.31 -8.64
CA LYS A 161 -6.12 -3.32 -7.17
C LYS A 161 -6.57 -4.64 -6.54
N LYS A 162 -7.59 -5.31 -7.09
CA LYS A 162 -8.08 -6.60 -6.59
C LYS A 162 -7.07 -7.74 -6.64
N TYR A 163 -6.05 -7.63 -7.50
CA TYR A 163 -4.97 -8.61 -7.65
C TYR A 163 -3.69 -8.16 -6.96
N LYS A 164 -3.65 -6.93 -6.43
CA LYS A 164 -2.55 -6.47 -5.60
C LYS A 164 -2.82 -6.89 -4.16
N MET A 165 -1.78 -7.41 -3.53
CA MET A 165 -1.80 -7.61 -2.08
C MET A 165 -1.67 -6.23 -1.40
N PRO A 166 -2.59 -5.83 -0.51
CA PRO A 166 -2.41 -4.62 0.27
C PRO A 166 -1.11 -4.71 1.05
N VAL A 167 -0.28 -3.66 1.01
CA VAL A 167 0.92 -3.56 1.85
C VAL A 167 0.45 -3.27 3.27
N SER A 168 0.10 -4.33 3.98
CA SER A 168 -0.31 -4.27 5.38
C SER A 168 0.78 -3.62 6.22
N ARG A 169 0.39 -2.87 7.25
CA ARG A 169 1.31 -2.33 8.26
C ARG A 169 1.09 -2.98 9.60
N PHE A 170 2.11 -2.87 10.45
CA PHE A 170 1.93 -3.12 11.87
C PHE A 170 1.09 -2.00 12.48
N VAL A 171 0.11 -2.38 13.29
CA VAL A 171 -0.80 -1.45 13.96
C VAL A 171 -0.49 -1.49 15.45
N GLY A 172 -0.15 -0.32 15.99
CA GLY A 172 0.32 -0.17 17.36
C GLY A 172 1.70 -0.78 17.60
N THR A 173 2.07 -0.85 18.87
CA THR A 173 3.33 -1.44 19.35
C THR A 173 3.04 -2.67 20.22
N PRO A 174 3.90 -3.70 20.24
CA PRO A 174 3.71 -4.85 21.11
C PRO A 174 3.55 -4.41 22.58
N GLY A 175 2.44 -4.79 23.21
CA GLY A 175 2.06 -4.36 24.56
C GLY A 175 0.96 -3.30 24.59
N GLU A 176 0.76 -2.54 23.51
CA GLU A 176 -0.26 -1.50 23.39
C GLU A 176 -1.68 -2.09 23.39
N LYS A 177 -2.62 -1.34 23.96
CA LYS A 177 -4.05 -1.65 23.93
C LYS A 177 -4.71 -0.83 22.83
N LEU A 178 -5.23 -1.51 21.81
CA LEU A 178 -6.05 -0.94 20.75
C LEU A 178 -7.52 -0.96 21.18
N SER A 179 -8.26 0.11 20.87
CA SER A 179 -9.69 0.26 21.13
C SER A 179 -10.47 0.39 19.83
N ASP A 180 -11.75 -0.01 19.86
CA ASP A 180 -12.73 0.20 18.79
C ASP A 180 -12.28 -0.29 17.39
N LEU A 181 -11.73 -1.50 17.34
CA LEU A 181 -11.30 -2.11 16.08
C LEU A 181 -12.50 -2.69 15.33
N LYS A 182 -12.63 -2.28 14.06
CA LYS A 182 -13.61 -2.82 13.11
C LYS A 182 -12.89 -3.67 12.08
N LEU A 183 -13.08 -4.98 12.17
CA LEU A 183 -12.37 -5.96 11.37
C LEU A 183 -13.34 -6.75 10.48
N THR A 184 -12.87 -7.20 9.33
CA THR A 184 -13.60 -8.13 8.46
C THR A 184 -12.79 -9.42 8.35
N ILE A 185 -13.40 -10.56 8.62
CA ILE A 185 -12.73 -11.86 8.61
C ILE A 185 -12.42 -12.25 7.16
N THR A 186 -11.17 -12.60 6.89
CA THR A 186 -10.69 -13.02 5.56
C THR A 186 -10.35 -14.51 5.51
N LYS A 187 -9.97 -15.09 6.65
CA LYS A 187 -9.65 -16.53 6.75
C LYS A 187 -9.98 -17.04 8.14
N VAL A 188 -10.58 -18.24 8.20
CA VAL A 188 -10.88 -18.97 9.43
C VAL A 188 -10.18 -20.32 9.36
N ARG A 189 -9.51 -20.70 10.45
CA ARG A 189 -8.95 -22.04 10.66
C ARG A 189 -9.36 -22.50 12.06
N ILE A 190 -9.53 -23.80 12.20
CA ILE A 190 -9.83 -24.47 13.47
C ILE A 190 -8.67 -25.40 13.80
N GLU A 191 -8.31 -25.48 15.07
CA GLU A 191 -7.19 -26.28 15.56
C GLU A 191 -7.50 -26.79 16.97
N ASP A 192 -7.23 -28.06 17.23
CA ASP A 192 -7.38 -28.64 18.56
C ASP A 192 -6.26 -28.16 19.49
N ASP A 193 -6.63 -27.70 20.68
CA ASP A 193 -5.68 -27.36 21.74
C ASP A 193 -5.16 -28.66 22.38
N SER A 194 -4.01 -29.12 21.90
CA SER A 194 -3.38 -30.37 22.36
C SER A 194 -3.05 -30.38 23.85
N TYR A 195 -2.87 -29.20 24.48
CA TYR A 195 -2.55 -29.11 25.90
C TYR A 195 -3.77 -29.22 26.81
N LYS A 196 -4.97 -28.97 26.28
CA LYS A 196 -6.23 -28.97 27.04
C LYS A 196 -7.11 -30.16 26.70
N THR A 197 -6.89 -30.77 25.53
CA THR A 197 -7.57 -31.98 25.09
C THR A 197 -7.19 -33.14 25.99
N GLN A 198 -8.18 -33.84 26.55
CA GLN A 198 -7.96 -34.85 27.58
C GLN A 198 -9.02 -35.96 27.53
N ILE A 199 -8.67 -37.12 28.09
CA ILE A 199 -9.58 -38.26 28.23
C ILE A 199 -10.09 -38.29 29.67
N ILE A 200 -11.42 -38.22 29.86
CA ILE A 200 -12.05 -38.34 31.17
C ILE A 200 -12.96 -39.56 31.16
N ARG A 201 -12.70 -40.53 32.04
CA ARG A 201 -13.51 -41.76 32.19
C ARG A 201 -13.72 -42.53 30.88
N GLY A 202 -12.69 -42.58 30.02
CA GLY A 202 -12.73 -43.27 28.73
C GLY A 202 -13.33 -42.45 27.57
N THR A 203 -13.82 -41.24 27.84
CA THR A 203 -14.36 -40.33 26.80
C THR A 203 -13.36 -39.22 26.49
N GLU A 204 -13.08 -39.02 25.21
CA GLU A 204 -12.18 -37.95 24.73
C GLU A 204 -12.92 -36.61 24.67
N TYR A 205 -12.27 -35.57 25.19
CA TYR A 205 -12.77 -34.20 25.17
C TYR A 205 -11.75 -33.28 24.51
N PHE A 206 -12.18 -32.61 23.44
CA PHE A 206 -11.38 -31.71 22.62
C PHE A 206 -11.72 -30.25 22.92
N TYR A 207 -10.71 -29.39 22.92
CA TYR A 207 -10.90 -27.94 22.98
C TYR A 207 -10.46 -27.34 21.65
N VAL A 208 -11.40 -26.90 20.83
CA VAL A 208 -11.14 -26.47 19.45
C VAL A 208 -11.07 -24.95 19.36
N ASP A 209 -9.89 -24.41 19.15
CA ASP A 209 -9.67 -22.97 19.00
C ASP A 209 -9.91 -22.52 17.56
N GLN A 210 -10.37 -21.28 17.40
CA GLN A 210 -10.51 -20.65 16.08
C GLN A 210 -9.40 -19.62 15.86
N LEU A 211 -8.59 -19.82 14.82
CA LEU A 211 -7.57 -18.89 14.36
C LEU A 211 -8.12 -18.06 13.20
N LEU A 212 -8.26 -16.76 13.42
CA LEU A 212 -8.84 -15.85 12.44
C LEU A 212 -7.76 -14.93 11.87
N THR A 213 -7.81 -14.73 10.56
CA THR A 213 -7.14 -13.61 9.88
C THR A 213 -8.21 -12.60 9.51
N ALA A 214 -8.05 -11.36 9.95
CA ALA A 214 -9.00 -10.29 9.68
C ALA A 214 -8.29 -9.04 9.16
N VAL A 215 -9.03 -8.19 8.45
CA VAL A 215 -8.53 -6.96 7.86
C VAL A 215 -9.33 -5.77 8.38
N ASP A 216 -8.67 -4.66 8.69
CA ASP A 216 -9.35 -3.40 9.02
C ASP A 216 -9.76 -2.62 7.76
N ILE A 217 -10.41 -1.47 7.97
CA ILE A 217 -10.84 -0.56 6.88
C ILE A 217 -9.64 0.02 6.12
N ALA A 218 -8.47 0.09 6.75
CA ALA A 218 -7.24 0.60 6.16
C ALA A 218 -6.43 -0.48 5.42
N GLY A 219 -6.89 -1.74 5.40
CA GLY A 219 -6.21 -2.84 4.74
C GLY A 219 -5.10 -3.52 5.58
N ASN A 220 -5.01 -3.23 6.87
CA ASN A 220 -4.05 -3.86 7.78
C ASN A 220 -4.58 -5.21 8.27
N TYR A 221 -3.69 -6.20 8.31
CA TYR A 221 -4.01 -7.56 8.70
C TYR A 221 -3.77 -7.81 10.17
N PHE A 222 -4.73 -8.48 10.78
CA PHE A 222 -4.74 -8.89 12.17
C PHE A 222 -4.83 -10.40 12.28
N LEU A 223 -4.07 -10.97 13.21
CA LEU A 223 -4.16 -12.37 13.59
C LEU A 223 -4.71 -12.46 15.01
N LEU A 224 -5.80 -13.19 15.18
CA LEU A 224 -6.42 -13.41 16.47
C LEU A 224 -6.76 -14.89 16.67
N ARG A 225 -6.74 -15.32 17.93
CA ARG A 225 -7.10 -16.68 18.35
C ARG A 225 -8.26 -16.58 19.33
N ILE A 226 -9.40 -17.16 18.99
CA ILE A 226 -10.54 -17.32 19.88
C ILE A 226 -10.37 -18.67 20.58
N LYS A 227 -10.18 -18.61 21.90
CA LYS A 227 -10.01 -19.80 22.73
C LYS A 227 -11.34 -20.50 22.97
N ALA A 228 -11.34 -21.83 22.90
CA ALA A 228 -12.48 -22.66 23.24
C ALA A 228 -12.86 -22.49 24.73
N LYS A 229 -14.11 -22.05 24.97
CA LYS A 229 -14.68 -22.02 26.32
C LYS A 229 -15.11 -23.41 26.77
N ASP A 230 -15.84 -24.09 25.90
CA ASP A 230 -16.41 -25.41 26.14
C ASP A 230 -15.66 -26.52 25.41
N ARG A 231 -15.92 -27.74 25.85
CA ARG A 231 -15.37 -28.98 25.30
C ARG A 231 -16.26 -29.53 24.18
N SER A 232 -15.62 -30.15 23.20
CA SER A 232 -16.24 -30.91 22.11
C SER A 232 -15.96 -32.41 22.30
N LEU A 233 -16.87 -33.25 21.80
CA LEU A 233 -16.72 -34.71 21.77
C LEU A 233 -16.03 -35.20 20.50
N THR A 234 -15.76 -34.31 19.55
CA THR A 234 -15.20 -34.66 18.25
C THR A 234 -14.07 -33.69 17.91
N THR A 235 -12.94 -34.25 17.48
CA THR A 235 -11.78 -33.50 16.97
C THR A 235 -12.20 -32.51 15.88
N GLN A 236 -11.60 -31.32 15.89
CA GLN A 236 -11.83 -30.24 14.92
C GLN A 236 -13.29 -29.80 14.76
N THR A 237 -14.16 -30.17 15.71
CA THR A 237 -15.57 -29.77 15.69
C THR A 237 -15.83 -28.79 16.81
N LEU A 238 -16.34 -27.61 16.49
CA LEU A 238 -16.73 -26.62 17.49
C LEU A 238 -17.92 -27.11 18.31
N PRO A 239 -17.97 -26.83 19.63
CA PRO A 239 -19.14 -27.14 20.42
C PRO A 239 -20.35 -26.31 19.95
N PRO A 240 -21.59 -26.80 20.09
CA PRO A 240 -22.79 -26.08 19.63
C PRO A 240 -22.99 -24.70 20.25
N SER A 241 -22.43 -24.46 21.44
CA SER A 241 -22.45 -23.17 22.14
C SER A 241 -21.48 -22.15 21.56
N ALA A 242 -20.49 -22.57 20.77
CA ALA A 242 -19.49 -21.68 20.20
C ALA A 242 -19.96 -21.08 18.88
N HIS A 243 -19.81 -19.76 18.74
CA HIS A 243 -20.02 -19.08 17.46
C HIS A 243 -18.96 -19.53 16.44
N ALA A 244 -19.40 -20.09 15.32
CA ALA A 244 -18.53 -20.51 14.22
C ALA A 244 -18.31 -19.35 13.25
N PHE A 245 -17.20 -18.63 13.40
CA PHE A 245 -16.89 -17.46 12.59
C PHE A 245 -16.78 -17.80 11.10
N GLN A 246 -17.26 -16.91 10.25
CA GLN A 246 -17.27 -17.09 8.80
C GLN A 246 -16.41 -16.05 8.05
N VAL A 247 -15.93 -16.42 6.87
CA VAL A 247 -15.25 -15.48 5.97
C VAL A 247 -16.25 -14.41 5.50
N GLY A 248 -15.84 -13.14 5.56
CA GLY A 248 -16.66 -11.98 5.26
C GLY A 248 -17.43 -11.41 6.46
N GLU A 249 -17.45 -12.11 7.59
CA GLU A 249 -18.11 -11.64 8.81
C GLU A 249 -17.41 -10.39 9.37
N LYS A 250 -18.20 -9.44 9.86
CA LYS A 250 -17.72 -8.21 10.49
C LYS A 250 -17.58 -8.42 12.00
N LEU A 251 -16.39 -8.17 12.51
CA LEU A 251 -16.04 -8.30 13.91
C LEU A 251 -15.74 -6.92 14.50
N THR A 252 -16.52 -6.52 15.50
CA THR A 252 -16.30 -5.28 16.25
C THR A 252 -15.69 -5.62 17.61
N LEU A 253 -14.48 -5.12 17.85
CA LEU A 253 -13.75 -5.31 19.10
C LEU A 253 -13.76 -4.01 19.90
N THR A 254 -14.24 -4.07 21.14
CA THR A 254 -14.14 -2.94 22.08
C THR A 254 -12.70 -2.70 22.49
N SER A 255 -11.91 -3.78 22.67
CA SER A 255 -10.47 -3.67 22.87
C SER A 255 -9.71 -4.95 22.52
N ALA A 256 -8.44 -4.78 22.19
CA ALA A 256 -7.48 -5.86 22.03
C ALA A 256 -6.06 -5.39 22.39
N LYS A 257 -5.21 -6.28 22.87
CA LYS A 257 -3.80 -6.00 23.14
C LYS A 257 -2.94 -6.51 21.99
N VAL A 258 -2.00 -5.68 21.51
CA VAL A 258 -1.00 -6.10 20.53
C VAL A 258 -0.02 -7.06 21.23
N LEU A 259 0.05 -8.28 20.74
CA LEU A 259 0.95 -9.30 21.29
C LEU A 259 2.30 -9.28 20.59
N LYS A 260 2.29 -9.26 19.24
CA LYS A 260 3.52 -9.27 18.43
C LYS A 260 3.26 -8.87 16.99
N HIS A 261 4.33 -8.51 16.31
CA HIS A 261 4.39 -8.26 14.88
C HIS A 261 4.96 -9.48 14.16
N ILE A 262 4.35 -9.87 13.05
CA ILE A 262 4.78 -11.00 12.23
C ILE A 262 4.82 -10.55 10.78
N GLU A 263 5.94 -10.77 10.09
CA GLU A 263 6.03 -10.53 8.66
C GLU A 263 6.12 -11.87 7.92
N SER A 264 5.32 -12.04 6.87
CA SER A 264 5.38 -13.21 5.99
C SER A 264 5.15 -12.79 4.56
N ARG A 265 6.06 -13.16 3.65
CA ARG A 265 6.00 -12.80 2.22
C ARG A 265 5.71 -11.31 2.00
N THR A 266 6.40 -10.42 2.74
CA THR A 266 6.22 -8.95 2.74
C THR A 266 4.91 -8.41 3.32
N ILE A 267 4.03 -9.28 3.82
CA ILE A 267 2.78 -8.89 4.49
C ILE A 267 3.03 -8.81 5.99
N LYS A 268 2.69 -7.65 6.57
CA LYS A 268 2.80 -7.41 8.00
C LYS A 268 1.49 -7.76 8.69
N TYR A 269 1.56 -8.64 9.68
CA TYR A 269 0.44 -9.05 10.50
C TYR A 269 0.62 -8.56 11.92
N THR A 270 -0.41 -7.92 12.46
CA THR A 270 -0.47 -7.54 13.88
C THR A 270 -1.20 -8.65 14.63
N ARG A 271 -0.48 -9.42 15.44
CA ARG A 271 -1.12 -10.44 16.29
C ARG A 271 -1.70 -9.76 17.52
N ILE A 272 -3.00 -9.89 17.70
CA ILE A 272 -3.75 -9.32 18.83
C ILE A 272 -4.30 -10.43 19.73
N GLY A 273 -4.46 -10.11 21.00
CA GLY A 273 -4.97 -11.00 22.05
C GLY A 273 -5.67 -10.25 23.15
N TYR A 274 -6.12 -10.95 24.20
CA TYR A 274 -6.92 -10.37 25.29
C TYR A 274 -8.12 -9.57 24.75
N ILE A 275 -8.84 -10.20 23.82
CA ILE A 275 -9.83 -9.56 22.97
C ILE A 275 -11.16 -9.45 23.71
N LYS A 276 -11.80 -8.29 23.60
CA LYS A 276 -13.19 -8.08 24.02
C LYS A 276 -14.03 -7.79 22.78
N ILE A 277 -14.90 -8.73 22.45
CA ILE A 277 -15.88 -8.61 21.35
C ILE A 277 -17.10 -7.86 21.90
N GLN A 278 -17.72 -7.02 21.07
CA GLN A 278 -18.96 -6.32 21.40
C GLN A 278 -20.17 -7.26 21.37
#